data_AF-A0A970II96-F1
#
_entry.id   AF-A0A970II96-F1
#
_cell.length_a   1.000
_cell.length_b   1.000
_cell.length_c   1.000
_cell.angle_alpha   90.00
_cell.angle_beta   90.00
_cell.angle_gamma   90.00
#
_symmetry.space_group_name_H-M   'P 1'
#
loop_
_entity.id
_entity.type
_entity.pdbx_description
1 polymer ?
#
loop_
_entity_poly.entity_id
_entity_poly.type
_entity_poly.pdbx_seq_one_letter_code
_entity_poly.pdbx_strand_id
1 'polypeptide(L)'
;MDNGKDDLASGAGFISGDLFCGLVVVEPQNRVFDFTVDKVPVRVYMKTASSAPGRMDVVFNFKPTEPVRFRVDLLLPQDCTNAFVPLNDLRLIGWFSDNIPEDPGFEIPPACDDGSETVSTLSPGQFQSLNFMWMDKDELVFHLFF
;
A
#
# COMPACT_ATOMS: atom_id res chain seq x y z
N MET A 1 -28.87 5.85 -0.81
CA MET A 1 -28.32 6.39 -2.07
C MET A 1 -27.09 5.55 -2.37
N ASP A 2 -27.18 4.78 -3.44
CA ASP A 2 -26.19 3.81 -3.87
C ASP A 2 -25.15 4.54 -4.74
N ASN A 3 -23.99 4.84 -4.16
CA ASN A 3 -22.86 5.49 -4.83
C ASN A 3 -21.70 4.50 -5.12
N GLY A 4 -21.94 3.19 -5.03
CA GLY A 4 -20.86 2.20 -4.98
C GLY A 4 -20.36 1.66 -6.32
N LYS A 5 -20.90 2.08 -7.47
CA LYS A 5 -20.71 1.34 -8.74
C LYS A 5 -19.71 1.90 -9.76
N ASP A 6 -19.27 3.15 -9.65
CA ASP A 6 -18.49 3.77 -10.74
C ASP A 6 -16.97 3.84 -10.53
N ASP A 7 -16.44 3.55 -9.32
CA ASP A 7 -15.01 3.78 -9.05
C ASP A 7 -14.07 2.67 -9.56
N LEU A 8 -14.48 1.39 -9.59
CA LEU A 8 -13.56 0.30 -9.98
C LEU A 8 -13.17 0.31 -11.47
N ALA A 9 -13.98 0.94 -12.34
CA ALA A 9 -13.66 1.10 -13.75
C ALA A 9 -12.42 1.99 -13.99
N SER A 10 -12.02 2.78 -12.98
CA SER A 10 -10.83 3.65 -13.02
C SER A 10 -9.56 3.00 -12.47
N GLY A 11 -9.59 1.70 -12.18
CA GLY A 11 -8.44 0.95 -11.64
C GLY A 11 -8.19 1.14 -10.14
N ALA A 12 -8.95 1.98 -9.44
CA ALA A 12 -8.92 2.10 -7.98
C ALA A 12 -10.24 2.67 -7.43
N GLY A 13 -10.66 2.23 -6.24
CA GLY A 13 -11.91 2.69 -5.63
C GLY A 13 -12.00 2.44 -4.13
N PHE A 14 -12.84 3.23 -3.44
CA PHE A 14 -13.18 3.01 -2.04
C PHE A 14 -14.43 2.13 -1.93
N ILE A 15 -14.39 1.12 -1.07
CA ILE A 15 -15.48 0.16 -0.87
C ILE A 15 -15.92 0.23 0.60
N SER A 16 -17.23 0.33 0.82
CA SER A 16 -17.86 0.31 2.14
C SER A 16 -18.99 -0.71 2.18
N GLY A 17 -19.06 -1.49 3.26
CA GLY A 17 -20.10 -2.47 3.55
C GLY A 17 -20.20 -2.73 5.06
N ASP A 18 -21.19 -3.51 5.48
CA ASP A 18 -21.57 -3.68 6.89
C ASP A 18 -20.45 -4.16 7.84
N LEU A 19 -19.39 -4.77 7.31
CA LEU A 19 -18.25 -5.28 8.07
C LEU A 19 -16.90 -4.69 7.61
N PHE A 20 -16.90 -3.80 6.61
CA PHE A 20 -15.66 -3.42 5.93
C PHE A 20 -15.70 -2.03 5.28
N CYS A 21 -14.66 -1.24 5.52
CA CYS A 21 -14.35 -0.01 4.77
C CYS A 21 -12.89 -0.10 4.31
N GLY A 22 -12.61 0.22 3.04
CA GLY A 22 -11.24 0.24 2.56
C GLY A 22 -11.03 0.74 1.14
N LEU A 23 -9.78 1.07 0.85
CA LEU A 23 -9.30 1.52 -0.44
C LEU A 23 -8.72 0.33 -1.21
N VAL A 24 -9.25 0.05 -2.40
CA VAL A 24 -8.76 -1.01 -3.29
C VAL A 24 -8.12 -0.38 -4.51
N VAL A 25 -6.88 -0.75 -4.79
CA VAL A 25 -6.08 -0.27 -5.92
C VAL A 25 -5.68 -1.46 -6.77
N VAL A 26 -6.19 -1.51 -8.00
CA VAL A 26 -5.87 -2.52 -9.01
C VAL A 26 -4.74 -2.02 -9.91
N GLU A 27 -4.73 -0.71 -10.20
CA GLU A 27 -3.73 -0.05 -11.03
C GLU A 27 -3.18 1.20 -10.30
N PRO A 28 -1.88 1.22 -9.95
CA PRO A 28 -1.25 2.38 -9.31
C PRO A 28 -1.24 3.60 -10.23
N GLN A 29 -1.59 4.76 -9.68
CA GLN A 29 -1.61 6.04 -10.38
C GLN A 29 -1.51 7.22 -9.39
N ASN A 30 -1.15 8.40 -9.89
CA ASN A 30 -1.24 9.61 -9.09
C ASN A 30 -2.71 9.99 -8.87
N ARG A 31 -3.22 9.85 -7.65
CA ARG A 31 -4.62 10.11 -7.32
C ARG A 31 -4.79 10.58 -5.88
N VAL A 32 -5.83 11.39 -5.65
CA VAL A 32 -6.28 11.77 -4.31
C VAL A 32 -7.62 11.10 -4.06
N PHE A 33 -7.77 10.49 -2.88
CA PHE A 33 -9.00 9.90 -2.41
C PHE A 33 -9.51 10.71 -1.22
N ASP A 34 -10.75 11.16 -1.30
CA ASP A 34 -11.46 11.85 -0.23
C ASP A 34 -12.68 11.01 0.14
N PHE A 35 -12.73 10.52 1.38
CA PHE A 35 -13.83 9.70 1.89
C PHE A 35 -14.03 9.89 3.39
N THR A 36 -14.98 9.18 3.98
CA THR A 36 -15.26 9.23 5.41
C THR A 36 -15.36 7.81 5.96
N VAL A 37 -14.69 7.54 7.08
CA VAL A 37 -14.75 6.28 7.81
C VAL A 37 -15.22 6.59 9.22
N ASP A 38 -16.33 6.01 9.66
CA ASP A 38 -16.89 6.24 11.01
C ASP A 38 -17.03 7.73 11.38
N LYS A 39 -17.47 8.55 10.41
CA LYS A 39 -17.60 10.02 10.50
C LYS A 39 -16.29 10.79 10.58
N VAL A 40 -15.14 10.12 10.52
CA VAL A 40 -13.82 10.74 10.40
C VAL A 40 -13.52 11.00 8.91
N PRO A 41 -13.37 12.27 8.49
CA PRO A 41 -12.90 12.59 7.15
C PRO A 41 -11.47 12.08 6.94
N VAL A 42 -11.24 11.39 5.83
CA VAL A 42 -9.94 10.85 5.45
C VAL A 42 -9.59 11.34 4.05
N ARG A 43 -8.37 11.89 3.93
CA ARG A 43 -7.73 12.10 2.64
C ARG A 43 -6.52 11.18 2.50
N VAL A 44 -6.41 10.50 1.36
CA VAL A 44 -5.25 9.68 1.01
C VAL A 44 -4.68 10.17 -0.31
N TYR A 45 -3.39 10.48 -0.32
CA TYR A 45 -2.66 10.79 -1.54
C TYR A 45 -1.93 9.53 -1.99
N MET A 46 -2.26 9.02 -3.17
CA MET A 46 -1.51 7.98 -3.85
C MET A 46 -0.60 8.63 -4.90
N LYS A 47 0.68 8.26 -4.88
CA LYS A 47 1.65 8.68 -5.89
C LYS A 47 2.41 7.47 -6.41
N THR A 48 2.71 7.49 -7.69
CA THR A 48 3.61 6.54 -8.34
C THR A 48 4.88 7.26 -8.75
N ALA A 49 6.04 6.73 -8.40
CA ALA A 49 7.33 7.25 -8.81
C ALA A 49 8.22 6.13 -9.35
N SER A 50 9.01 6.42 -10.38
CA SER A 50 10.08 5.55 -10.84
C SER A 50 11.41 6.16 -10.42
N SER A 51 11.92 5.71 -9.28
CA SER A 51 13.16 6.20 -8.67
C SER A 51 14.41 5.57 -9.32
N ALA A 52 14.27 4.40 -9.94
CA ALA A 52 15.34 3.70 -10.67
C ALA A 52 14.76 2.86 -11.84
N PRO A 53 15.57 2.46 -12.83
CA PRO A 53 15.14 1.51 -13.87
C PRO A 53 14.66 0.19 -13.25
N GLY A 54 13.53 -0.34 -13.74
CA GLY A 54 12.95 -1.59 -13.21
C GLY A 54 12.30 -1.45 -11.83
N ARG A 55 12.14 -0.22 -11.31
CA ARG A 55 11.51 0.04 -10.02
C ARG A 55 10.32 1.00 -10.15
N MET A 56 9.25 0.67 -9.43
CA MET A 56 8.10 1.53 -9.22
C MET A 56 7.77 1.61 -7.73
N ASP A 57 7.73 2.83 -7.21
CA ASP A 57 7.29 3.12 -5.85
C ASP A 57 5.83 3.56 -5.89
N VAL A 58 4.97 2.87 -5.13
CA VAL A 58 3.58 3.27 -4.89
C VAL A 58 3.46 3.78 -3.46
N VAL A 59 3.32 5.10 -3.33
CA VAL A 59 3.33 5.81 -2.05
C VAL A 59 1.91 6.21 -1.68
N PHE A 60 1.45 5.80 -0.50
CA PHE A 60 0.21 6.27 0.12
C PHE A 60 0.56 7.19 1.30
N ASN A 61 0.11 8.43 1.23
CA ASN A 61 0.21 9.37 2.35
C ASN A 61 -1.17 9.62 2.96
N PHE A 62 -1.34 9.25 4.22
CA PHE A 62 -2.61 9.32 4.93
C PHE A 62 -2.75 10.63 5.70
N LYS A 63 -3.91 11.27 5.58
CA LYS A 63 -4.28 12.51 6.28
C LYS A 63 -5.70 12.40 6.89
N PRO A 64 -5.94 11.46 7.82
CA PRO A 64 -7.19 11.47 8.57
C PRO A 64 -7.18 12.61 9.60
N THR A 65 -8.33 13.18 9.93
CA THR A 65 -8.41 14.24 10.96
C THR A 65 -8.23 13.71 12.38
N GLU A 66 -8.51 12.43 12.59
CA GLU A 66 -8.31 11.67 13.84
C GLU A 66 -7.87 10.24 13.47
N PRO A 67 -7.17 9.49 14.35
CA PRO A 67 -6.78 8.11 14.06
C PRO A 67 -7.99 7.24 13.68
N VAL A 68 -7.91 6.52 12.57
CA VAL A 68 -9.04 5.72 12.04
C VAL A 68 -8.59 4.44 11.38
N ARG A 69 -9.37 3.37 11.57
CA ARG A 69 -9.07 2.04 11.03
C ARG A 69 -9.80 1.79 9.72
N PHE A 70 -9.06 1.45 8.68
CA PHE A 70 -9.59 0.94 7.42
C PHE A 70 -8.52 0.13 6.69
N ARG A 71 -8.92 -0.63 5.67
CA ARG A 71 -7.99 -1.46 4.90
C ARG A 71 -7.52 -0.74 3.64
N VAL A 72 -6.29 -1.02 3.25
CA VAL A 72 -5.74 -0.71 1.93
C VAL A 72 -5.40 -2.03 1.26
N ASP A 73 -5.90 -2.23 0.04
CA ASP A 73 -5.60 -3.38 -0.80
C ASP A 73 -4.88 -2.88 -2.06
N LEU A 74 -3.66 -3.36 -2.29
CA LEU A 74 -2.94 -3.12 -3.54
C LEU A 74 -2.77 -4.43 -4.29
N LEU A 75 -3.24 -4.50 -5.53
CA LEU A 75 -2.91 -5.61 -6.43
C LEU A 75 -1.45 -5.47 -6.86
N LEU A 76 -0.63 -6.47 -6.52
CA LEU A 76 0.73 -6.52 -7.03
C LEU A 76 0.69 -6.87 -8.53
N PRO A 77 1.43 -6.15 -9.38
CA PRO A 77 1.56 -6.50 -10.80
C PRO A 77 2.02 -7.96 -10.99
N GLN A 78 1.54 -8.63 -12.04
CA GLN A 78 1.87 -10.04 -12.29
C GLN A 78 3.33 -10.26 -12.68
N ASP A 79 3.96 -9.26 -13.28
CA ASP A 79 5.36 -9.23 -13.71
C ASP A 79 6.31 -8.70 -12.62
N CYS A 80 5.81 -8.43 -11.42
CA CYS A 80 6.62 -8.02 -10.27
C CYS A 80 7.58 -9.16 -9.89
N THR A 81 8.89 -8.91 -9.97
CA THR A 81 9.93 -9.89 -9.67
C THR A 81 10.33 -9.90 -8.20
N ASN A 82 10.19 -8.76 -7.51
CA ASN A 82 10.34 -8.66 -6.07
C ASN A 82 9.60 -7.42 -5.52
N ALA A 83 9.36 -7.38 -4.22
CA ALA A 83 8.84 -6.20 -3.54
C ALA A 83 9.08 -6.26 -2.03
N PHE A 84 9.07 -5.09 -1.40
CA PHE A 84 8.96 -4.94 0.05
C PHE A 84 8.11 -3.70 0.37
N VAL A 85 7.66 -3.62 1.61
CA VAL A 85 6.73 -2.59 2.06
C VAL A 85 7.18 -2.03 3.39
N PRO A 86 7.68 -0.79 3.45
CA PRO A 86 7.83 -0.05 4.69
C PRO A 86 6.55 0.74 5.04
N LEU A 87 6.37 0.97 6.34
CA LEU A 87 5.42 1.93 6.91
C LEU A 87 6.20 2.91 7.80
N ASN A 88 6.16 4.19 7.45
CA ASN A 88 6.95 5.24 8.11
C ASN A 88 8.44 4.85 8.18
N ASP A 89 8.99 4.46 7.04
CA ASP A 89 10.35 3.93 6.84
C ASP A 89 10.64 2.57 7.49
N LEU A 90 9.88 2.12 8.49
CA LEU A 90 10.09 0.83 9.14
C LEU A 90 9.59 -0.31 8.26
N ARG A 91 10.42 -1.32 8.00
CA ARG A 91 10.02 -2.50 7.23
C ARG A 91 8.80 -3.15 7.88
N LEU A 92 7.71 -3.21 7.13
CA LEU A 92 6.48 -3.86 7.53
C LEU A 92 6.37 -5.25 6.91
N ILE A 93 6.64 -5.37 5.60
CA ILE A 93 6.70 -6.66 4.90
C ILE A 93 8.01 -6.74 4.13
N GLY A 94 8.73 -7.85 4.30
CA GLY A 94 9.99 -8.11 3.62
C GLY A 94 9.83 -8.66 2.20
N TRP A 95 10.99 -8.89 1.57
CA TRP A 95 11.16 -9.44 0.23
C TRP A 95 10.46 -10.79 0.04
N PHE A 96 9.80 -11.01 -1.10
CA PHE A 96 9.21 -12.31 -1.43
C PHE A 96 10.13 -13.19 -2.29
N SER A 97 11.27 -12.66 -2.74
CA SER A 97 12.32 -13.38 -3.45
C SER A 97 13.70 -13.00 -2.91
N ASP A 98 14.65 -13.94 -2.99
CA ASP A 98 16.06 -13.71 -2.64
C ASP A 98 16.81 -12.85 -3.66
N ASN A 99 16.19 -12.58 -4.82
CA ASN A 99 16.76 -11.71 -5.85
C ASN A 99 16.55 -10.24 -5.46
N ILE A 100 17.39 -9.74 -4.56
CA ILE A 100 17.35 -8.34 -4.12
C ILE A 100 18.06 -7.44 -5.15
N PRO A 101 17.41 -6.40 -5.67
CA PRO A 101 18.01 -5.43 -6.61
C PRO A 101 19.16 -4.63 -5.98
N GLU A 102 20.08 -4.12 -6.81
CA GLU A 102 21.23 -3.32 -6.33
C GLU A 102 20.83 -1.98 -5.69
N ASP A 103 19.73 -1.36 -6.16
CA ASP A 103 19.12 -0.16 -5.57
C ASP A 103 17.72 -0.51 -5.02
N PRO A 104 17.65 -1.15 -3.85
CA PRO A 104 16.39 -1.61 -3.28
C PRO A 104 15.54 -0.45 -2.74
N GLY A 105 16.04 0.78 -2.67
CA GLY A 105 15.34 1.84 -1.95
C GLY A 105 15.58 1.77 -0.44
N PHE A 106 14.76 2.52 0.31
CA PHE A 106 15.02 2.81 1.71
C PHE A 106 14.04 2.07 2.61
N GLU A 107 14.57 1.44 3.65
CA GLU A 107 13.83 0.91 4.78
C GLU A 107 14.73 0.85 6.01
N ILE A 108 14.10 0.88 7.18
CA ILE A 108 14.70 0.61 8.47
C ILE A 108 14.25 -0.81 8.87
N PRO A 109 15.15 -1.80 8.91
CA PRO A 109 14.81 -3.14 9.37
C PRO A 109 14.39 -3.12 10.85
N PRO A 110 13.52 -4.04 11.30
CA PRO A 110 13.09 -4.09 12.68
C PRO A 110 14.27 -4.40 13.61
N ALA A 111 14.26 -3.83 14.83
CA ALA A 111 15.35 -3.98 15.80
C ALA A 111 15.59 -5.43 16.27
N CYS A 112 14.64 -6.33 16.04
CA CYS A 112 14.72 -7.75 16.35
C CYS A 112 14.91 -8.63 15.11
N ASP A 113 15.30 -8.05 13.97
CA ASP A 113 15.67 -8.80 12.78
C ASP A 113 16.93 -9.63 13.09
N ASP A 114 16.74 -10.92 13.37
CA ASP A 114 17.82 -11.88 13.62
C ASP A 114 18.43 -12.41 12.32
N GLY A 115 18.02 -11.86 11.16
CA GLY A 115 18.42 -12.30 9.84
C GLY A 115 17.79 -13.62 9.42
N SER A 116 16.80 -14.12 10.18
CA SER A 116 15.99 -15.26 9.73
C SER A 116 15.08 -14.85 8.57
N GLU A 117 14.85 -15.78 7.65
CA GLU A 117 13.99 -15.56 6.48
C GLU A 117 12.59 -15.10 6.92
N THR A 118 12.28 -13.82 6.67
CA THR A 118 10.92 -13.32 6.87
C THR A 118 10.04 -13.86 5.76
N VAL A 119 9.05 -14.68 6.11
CA VAL A 119 8.04 -15.12 5.14
C VAL A 119 7.23 -13.88 4.71
N SER A 120 7.40 -13.48 3.45
CA SER A 120 6.64 -12.38 2.88
C SER A 120 5.20 -12.81 2.57
N THR A 121 4.26 -11.90 2.80
CA THR A 121 2.86 -12.07 2.36
C THR A 121 2.62 -11.53 0.95
N LEU A 122 3.64 -10.94 0.33
CA LEU A 122 3.57 -10.39 -1.02
C LEU A 122 3.63 -11.52 -2.05
N SER A 123 2.77 -11.43 -3.05
CA SER A 123 2.78 -12.36 -4.18
C SER A 123 2.33 -11.64 -5.45
N PRO A 124 3.07 -11.74 -6.57
CA PRO A 124 2.68 -11.16 -7.85
C PRO A 124 1.28 -11.62 -8.28
N GLY A 125 0.48 -10.68 -8.78
CA GLY A 125 -0.91 -10.94 -9.19
C GLY A 125 -1.90 -11.15 -8.05
N GLN A 126 -1.50 -10.96 -6.79
CA GLN A 126 -2.38 -11.04 -5.63
C GLN A 126 -2.52 -9.68 -4.93
N PHE A 127 -3.63 -9.49 -4.22
CA PHE A 127 -3.81 -8.32 -3.36
C PHE A 127 -2.99 -8.46 -2.08
N GLN A 128 -2.17 -7.46 -1.80
CA GLN A 128 -1.67 -7.24 -0.45
C GLN A 128 -2.65 -6.37 0.31
N SER A 129 -3.29 -6.97 1.32
CA SER A 129 -4.26 -6.33 2.21
C SER A 129 -3.61 -5.87 3.50
N LEU A 130 -3.73 -4.59 3.84
CA LEU A 130 -3.19 -4.01 5.08
C LEU A 130 -4.30 -3.27 5.83
N ASN A 131 -4.62 -3.73 7.05
CA ASN A 131 -5.66 -3.14 7.88
C ASN A 131 -5.06 -2.57 9.18
N PHE A 132 -4.80 -1.26 9.18
CA PHE A 132 -4.21 -0.56 10.31
C PHE A 132 -5.12 0.52 10.86
N MET A 133 -4.80 0.96 12.08
CA MET A 133 -5.21 2.26 12.56
C MET A 133 -4.28 3.30 11.95
N TRP A 134 -4.76 4.03 10.94
CA TRP A 134 -3.98 5.04 10.25
C TRP A 134 -4.00 6.36 11.02
N MET A 135 -2.85 7.01 11.07
CA MET A 135 -2.61 8.28 11.73
C MET A 135 -2.28 9.37 10.70
N ASP A 136 -2.38 10.64 11.12
CA ASP A 136 -1.93 11.75 10.28
C ASP A 136 -0.46 11.57 9.92
N LYS A 137 -0.16 11.71 8.62
CA LYS A 137 1.15 11.59 7.99
C LYS A 137 1.74 10.19 7.93
N ASP A 138 0.98 9.14 8.27
CA ASP A 138 1.42 7.79 7.94
C ASP A 138 1.76 7.71 6.45
N GLU A 139 2.89 7.09 6.15
CA GLU A 139 3.38 6.86 4.80
C GLU A 139 3.63 5.37 4.59
N LEU A 140 2.85 4.78 3.72
CA LEU A 140 2.99 3.38 3.29
C LEU A 140 3.57 3.39 1.88
N VAL A 141 4.68 2.68 1.68
CA VAL A 141 5.30 2.59 0.37
C VAL A 141 5.34 1.14 -0.07
N PHE A 142 4.94 0.86 -1.30
CA PHE A 142 5.24 -0.40 -1.96
C PHE A 142 6.38 -0.16 -2.94
N HIS A 143 7.53 -0.74 -2.66
CA HIS A 143 8.65 -0.78 -3.59
C HIS A 143 8.49 -2.03 -4.46
N LEU A 144 8.14 -1.84 -5.73
CA LEU A 144 7.87 -2.90 -6.70
C LEU A 144 8.99 -2.96 -7.73
N PHE A 145 9.47 -4.16 -8.02
CA PHE A 145 10.58 -4.41 -8.94
C PHE A 145 10.16 -5.31 -10.09
N PHE A 146 10.76 -5.10 -11.26
CA PHE A 146 10.43 -5.77 -12.52
C PHE A 146 11.70 -6.20 -13.24
#